data_AF-A0A2D6KW45-F1
#
_entry.id   AF-A0A2D6KW45-F1
#
_cell.length_a   1.000
_cell.length_b   1.000
_cell.length_c   1.000
_cell.angle_alpha   90.00
_cell.angle_beta   90.00
_cell.angle_gamma   90.00
#
_symmetry.space_group_name_H-M   'P 1'
#
loop_
_entity.id
_entity.type
_entity.pdbx_description
1 polymer ?
#
loop_
_entity_poly.entity_id
_entity_poly.type
_entity_poly.pdbx_seq_one_letter_code
_entity_poly.pdbx_strand_id
1 'polypeptide(L)'
;MAEEKVYPAEEQGGKSETEEEIEEDMETGEKEEDVYTEEGREKLVEDDEIEPGEEGFMKGAEGLGQDSKCRKCGKILKDEFLEKEIDGELHRFCSDKCAEEYEREKNK
;
A
#
# COMPACT_ATOMS: atom_id res chain seq x y z
N MET A 1 4.96 -9.00 49.08
CA MET A 1 4.57 -7.61 49.37
C MET A 1 4.70 -6.84 48.08
N ALA A 2 3.60 -6.66 47.37
CA ALA A 2 3.49 -5.70 46.29
C ALA A 2 2.18 -4.98 46.58
N GLU A 3 2.29 -3.71 46.94
CA GLU A 3 1.18 -2.85 47.32
C GLU A 3 0.35 -2.60 46.07
N GLU A 4 -0.86 -3.18 46.03
CA GLU A 4 -1.84 -2.90 45.00
C GLU A 4 -2.38 -1.49 45.25
N LYS A 5 -1.88 -0.54 44.45
CA LYS A 5 -2.40 0.83 44.45
C LYS A 5 -3.78 0.80 43.83
N VAL A 6 -4.78 1.00 44.70
CA VAL A 6 -6.16 1.25 44.33
C VAL A 6 -6.23 2.56 43.55
N TYR A 7 -6.73 2.49 42.31
CA TYR A 7 -7.14 3.67 41.54
C TYR A 7 -8.67 3.71 41.52
N PRO A 8 -9.33 4.73 42.09
CA PRO A 8 -10.77 4.88 41.95
C PRO A 8 -11.06 5.45 40.55
N ALA A 9 -11.74 4.68 39.70
CA ALA A 9 -12.42 5.24 38.53
C ALA A 9 -13.85 5.60 38.96
N GLU A 10 -14.10 6.90 38.94
CA GLU A 10 -15.31 7.55 39.39
C GLU A 10 -16.51 7.15 38.51
N GLU A 11 -17.57 6.70 39.17
CA GLU A 11 -18.98 6.91 38.86
C GLU A 11 -19.38 7.10 37.38
N GLN A 12 -19.61 5.99 36.68
CA GLN A 12 -20.59 5.98 35.59
C GLN A 12 -21.54 4.81 35.82
N GLY A 13 -22.75 5.12 36.27
CA GLY A 13 -23.83 4.16 36.36
C GLY A 13 -24.20 3.67 34.96
N GLY A 14 -23.69 2.51 34.56
CA GLY A 14 -24.24 1.77 33.44
C GLY A 14 -25.59 1.22 33.86
N LYS A 15 -26.68 1.82 33.36
CA LYS A 15 -27.95 1.10 33.28
C LYS A 15 -27.67 -0.21 32.55
N SER A 16 -28.31 -1.29 32.97
CA SER A 16 -28.32 -2.51 32.16
C SER A 16 -29.08 -2.21 30.87
N GLU A 17 -28.36 -1.80 29.84
CA GLU A 17 -28.88 -1.62 28.48
C GLU A 17 -29.44 -2.97 28.05
N THR A 18 -30.68 -2.96 27.57
CA THR A 18 -31.32 -4.16 27.03
C THR A 18 -30.70 -4.50 25.68
N GLU A 19 -30.74 -5.77 25.27
CA GLU A 19 -30.20 -6.21 23.97
C GLU A 19 -30.78 -5.39 22.79
N GLU A 20 -32.03 -4.92 22.92
CA GLU A 20 -32.70 -4.04 21.95
C GLU A 20 -32.04 -2.64 21.84
N GLU A 21 -31.61 -2.06 22.96
CA GLU A 21 -30.93 -0.75 22.98
C GLU A 21 -29.53 -0.84 22.33
N ILE A 22 -28.84 -1.97 22.51
CA ILE A 22 -27.51 -2.20 21.93
C ILE A 22 -27.59 -2.38 20.42
N GLU A 23 -28.61 -3.07 19.91
CA GLU A 23 -28.85 -3.19 18.46
C GLU A 23 -29.18 -1.84 17.82
N GLU A 24 -30.04 -1.04 18.45
CA GLU A 24 -30.39 0.29 17.95
C GLU A 24 -29.17 1.21 17.90
N ASP A 25 -28.34 1.22 18.95
CA ASP A 25 -27.11 2.03 18.99
C ASP A 25 -26.07 1.62 17.94
N MET A 26 -26.00 0.32 17.60
CA MET A 26 -25.16 -0.16 16.49
C MET A 26 -25.73 0.27 15.13
N GLU A 27 -27.05 0.31 14.97
CA GLU A 27 -27.71 0.78 13.74
C GLU A 27 -27.55 2.30 13.55
N THR A 28 -27.66 3.08 14.62
CA THR A 28 -27.49 4.54 14.58
C THR A 28 -26.02 4.98 14.54
N GLY A 29 -25.09 4.06 14.82
CA GLY A 29 -23.64 4.31 14.89
C GLY A 29 -23.21 5.02 16.17
N GLU A 30 -24.04 4.99 17.21
CA GLU A 30 -23.71 5.48 18.55
C GLU A 30 -22.77 4.50 19.29
N LYS A 31 -22.73 3.23 18.88
CA LYS A 31 -21.87 2.19 19.45
C LYS A 31 -21.21 1.34 18.36
N GLU A 32 -19.89 1.16 18.47
CA GLU A 32 -19.11 0.32 17.55
C GLU A 32 -18.95 -1.11 18.10
N GLU A 33 -18.84 -2.08 17.21
CA GLU A 33 -18.60 -3.48 17.58
C GLU A 33 -17.19 -3.67 18.18
N ASP A 34 -17.10 -4.35 19.32
CA ASP A 34 -15.83 -4.56 20.01
C ASP A 34 -15.00 -5.69 19.37
N VAL A 35 -14.00 -5.27 18.60
CA VAL A 35 -13.03 -6.11 17.88
C VAL A 35 -12.16 -6.99 18.80
N TYR A 36 -12.04 -6.66 20.08
CA TYR A 36 -11.25 -7.44 21.04
C TYR A 36 -12.04 -8.60 21.68
N THR A 37 -13.33 -8.73 21.36
CA THR A 37 -14.15 -9.90 21.70
C THR A 37 -13.97 -11.01 20.67
N GLU A 38 -14.23 -12.26 21.06
CA GLU A 38 -14.15 -13.39 20.12
C GLU A 38 -15.15 -13.22 18.96
N GLU A 39 -16.39 -12.79 19.25
CA GLU A 39 -17.43 -12.57 18.23
C GLU A 39 -17.11 -11.40 17.27
N GLY A 40 -16.66 -10.25 17.78
CA GLY A 40 -16.26 -9.12 16.93
C GLY A 40 -15.05 -9.44 16.06
N ARG A 41 -14.15 -10.32 16.53
CA ARG A 41 -13.00 -10.78 15.77
C ARG A 41 -13.39 -11.74 14.64
N GLU A 42 -14.39 -12.61 14.83
CA GLU A 42 -14.85 -13.52 13.79
C GLU A 42 -15.53 -12.78 12.63
N LYS A 43 -16.33 -11.74 12.93
CA LYS A 43 -17.00 -10.92 11.91
C LYS A 43 -16.05 -10.14 11.00
N LEU A 44 -14.86 -9.79 11.48
CA LEU A 44 -13.82 -9.09 10.70
C LEU A 44 -13.06 -10.00 9.71
N VAL A 45 -13.18 -11.32 9.85
CA VAL A 45 -12.40 -12.28 9.06
C VAL A 45 -13.16 -12.75 7.81
N GLU A 46 -14.48 -12.56 7.73
CA GLU A 46 -15.31 -13.14 6.67
C GLU A 46 -15.31 -12.39 5.31
N ASP A 47 -14.59 -11.28 5.15
CA ASP A 47 -14.54 -10.51 3.89
C ASP A 47 -13.11 -10.32 3.34
N ASP A 48 -12.25 -11.33 3.49
CA ASP A 48 -10.87 -11.34 2.94
C ASP A 48 -10.85 -11.73 1.44
N GLU A 49 -11.91 -11.45 0.67
CA GLU A 49 -11.89 -11.59 -0.79
C GLU A 49 -11.43 -10.26 -1.40
N ILE A 50 -10.12 -10.11 -1.54
CA ILE A 50 -9.47 -8.96 -2.18
C ILE A 50 -10.06 -8.79 -3.60
N GLU A 51 -10.87 -7.75 -3.80
CA GLU A 51 -11.39 -7.43 -5.13
C GLU A 51 -10.23 -7.20 -6.11
N PRO A 52 -10.36 -7.55 -7.40
CA PRO A 52 -9.28 -7.44 -8.39
C PRO A 52 -8.70 -6.03 -8.56
N GLY A 53 -9.41 -4.99 -8.11
CA GLY A 53 -8.90 -3.61 -8.06
C GLY A 53 -7.90 -3.36 -6.92
N GLU A 54 -8.02 -4.07 -5.80
CA GLU A 54 -7.16 -3.94 -4.62
C GLU A 54 -5.81 -4.65 -4.81
N GLU A 55 -5.79 -5.74 -5.60
CA GLU A 55 -4.55 -6.37 -6.10
C GLU A 55 -3.64 -5.36 -6.84
N GLY A 56 -4.24 -4.45 -7.61
CA GLY A 56 -3.51 -3.42 -8.37
C GLY A 56 -2.79 -2.40 -7.48
N PHE A 57 -3.33 -2.13 -6.29
CA PHE A 57 -2.76 -1.20 -5.32
C PHE A 57 -1.63 -1.87 -4.51
N MET A 58 -1.79 -3.14 -4.13
CA MET A 58 -0.76 -3.92 -3.42
C MET A 58 0.48 -4.17 -4.26
N LYS A 59 0.33 -4.31 -5.58
CA LYS A 59 1.45 -4.61 -6.48
C LYS A 59 2.47 -3.49 -6.59
N GLY A 60 2.09 -2.25 -6.25
CA GLY A 60 2.92 -1.07 -6.43
C GLY A 60 3.22 -0.80 -7.92
N ALA A 61 3.49 0.46 -8.26
CA ALA A 61 3.99 0.81 -9.59
C ALA A 61 5.49 0.48 -9.68
N GLU A 62 5.84 -0.80 -9.59
CA GLU A 62 7.22 -1.25 -9.78
C GLU A 62 7.56 -1.18 -11.28
N GLY A 63 8.48 -0.27 -11.64
CA GLY A 63 9.08 -0.22 -12.98
C GLY A 63 8.90 1.08 -13.75
N LEU A 64 7.91 1.91 -13.44
CA LEU A 64 7.64 3.12 -14.26
C LEU A 64 8.66 4.26 -14.09
N GLY A 65 9.58 4.18 -13.11
CA GLY A 65 10.48 5.29 -12.75
C GLY A 65 11.95 5.13 -13.14
N GLN A 66 12.43 3.92 -13.47
CA GLN A 66 13.85 3.69 -13.79
C GLN A 66 14.14 3.74 -15.29
N ASP A 67 13.15 3.40 -16.14
CA ASP A 67 13.31 3.37 -17.59
C ASP A 67 13.24 4.75 -18.26
N SER A 68 13.11 5.81 -17.47
CA SER A 68 13.06 7.19 -17.95
C SER A 68 14.44 7.84 -17.98
N LYS A 69 15.55 7.09 -18.02
CA LYS A 69 16.92 7.66 -18.05
C LYS A 69 17.71 7.15 -19.24
N CYS A 70 18.48 8.05 -19.87
CA CYS A 70 19.42 7.70 -20.92
C CYS A 70 20.52 6.78 -20.36
N ARG A 71 20.70 5.61 -20.97
CA ARG A 71 21.68 4.61 -20.50
C ARG A 71 23.12 5.10 -20.54
N LYS A 72 23.46 6.01 -21.47
CA LYS A 72 24.83 6.54 -21.62
C LYS A 72 25.12 7.74 -20.72
N CYS A 73 24.21 8.72 -20.66
CA CYS A 73 24.49 10.00 -19.99
C CYS A 73 23.68 10.22 -18.69
N GLY A 74 22.73 9.33 -18.37
CA GLY A 74 21.91 9.40 -17.16
C GLY A 74 20.84 10.50 -17.16
N LYS A 75 20.69 11.27 -18.25
CA LYS A 75 19.65 12.31 -18.36
C LYS A 75 18.25 11.69 -18.32
N ILE A 76 17.33 12.38 -17.64
CA ILE A 76 15.91 12.00 -17.64
C ILE A 76 15.32 12.23 -19.03
N LEU A 77 14.67 11.20 -19.58
CA LEU A 77 13.90 11.17 -20.81
C LEU A 77 12.45 11.46 -20.45
N LYS A 78 11.88 12.51 -21.06
CA LYS A 78 10.52 12.98 -20.74
C LYS A 78 9.50 12.55 -21.80
N ASP A 79 9.83 12.71 -23.08
CA ASP A 79 8.90 12.44 -24.19
C ASP A 79 9.62 11.86 -25.42
N GLU A 80 10.64 12.56 -25.95
CA GLU A 80 11.39 12.10 -27.12
C GLU A 80 12.65 11.34 -26.70
N PHE A 81 12.69 10.04 -27.01
CA PHE A 81 13.83 9.18 -26.79
C PHE A 81 13.95 8.12 -27.88
N LEU A 82 15.16 7.58 -28.03
CA LEU A 82 15.48 6.55 -28.99
C LEU A 82 15.67 5.23 -28.26
N GLU A 83 14.98 4.19 -28.73
CA GLU A 83 15.15 2.81 -28.27
C GLU A 83 16.01 2.05 -29.27
N LYS A 84 17.07 1.42 -28.77
CA LYS A 84 17.98 0.62 -29.59
C LYS A 84 18.33 -0.66 -28.84
N GLU A 85 18.25 -1.79 -29.54
CA GLU A 85 18.68 -3.08 -29.03
C GLU A 85 20.19 -3.21 -29.16
N ILE A 86 20.88 -3.39 -28.04
CA ILE A 86 22.32 -3.57 -27.97
C ILE A 86 22.57 -4.73 -27.01
N ASP A 87 23.32 -5.75 -27.43
CA ASP A 87 23.64 -6.92 -26.59
C ASP A 87 22.40 -7.76 -26.20
N GLY A 88 21.32 -7.68 -26.99
CA GLY A 88 20.05 -8.36 -26.73
C GLY A 88 19.15 -7.67 -25.70
N GLU A 89 19.54 -6.49 -25.21
CA GLU A 89 18.76 -5.67 -24.29
C GLU A 89 18.29 -4.37 -24.98
N LEU A 90 17.01 -4.01 -24.79
CA LEU A 90 16.50 -2.72 -25.23
C LEU A 90 17.00 -1.60 -24.31
N HIS A 91 17.68 -0.62 -24.88
CA HIS A 91 18.20 0.53 -24.16
C HIS A 91 17.65 1.84 -24.73
N ARG A 92 17.41 2.81 -23.84
CA ARG A 92 16.88 4.14 -24.16
C ARG A 92 17.96 5.21 -24.12
N PHE A 93 17.92 6.13 -25.09
CA PHE A 93 18.90 7.19 -25.28
C PHE A 93 18.24 8.54 -25.56
N CYS A 94 18.90 9.62 -25.14
CA CYS A 94 18.44 10.99 -25.41
C CYS A 94 18.79 11.49 -26.82
N SER A 95 19.63 10.78 -27.58
CA SER A 95 20.08 11.14 -28.93
C SER A 95 20.83 10.00 -29.60
N ASP A 96 20.87 9.99 -30.95
CA ASP A 96 21.57 8.96 -31.74
C ASP A 96 23.04 8.85 -31.36
N LYS A 97 23.69 9.99 -31.10
CA LYS A 97 25.09 10.03 -30.64
C LYS A 97 25.31 9.24 -29.35
N CYS A 98 24.37 9.29 -28.41
CA CYS A 98 24.48 8.53 -27.17
C CYS A 98 24.30 7.03 -27.40
N ALA A 99 23.44 6.64 -28.34
CA ALA A 99 23.23 5.25 -28.71
C ALA A 99 24.45 4.66 -29.44
N GLU A 100 25.03 5.37 -30.40
CA GLU A 100 26.23 4.95 -31.14
C GLU A 100 27.45 4.78 -30.22
N GLU A 101 27.71 5.74 -29.34
CA GLU A 101 28.87 5.67 -28.44
C GLU A 101 28.73 4.50 -27.45
N TYR A 102 27.52 4.28 -26.92
CA TYR A 102 27.24 3.15 -26.04
C TYR A 102 27.39 1.80 -26.76
N GLU A 103 26.92 1.70 -28.01
CA GLU A 103 27.09 0.50 -28.84
C GLU A 103 28.56 0.19 -29.13
N ARG A 104 29.38 1.22 -29.40
CA ARG A 104 30.82 1.08 -29.62
C ARG A 104 31.56 0.64 -28.36
N GLU A 105 31.15 1.14 -27.19
CA GLU A 105 31.74 0.71 -25.91
C GLU A 105 31.39 -0.74 -25.57
N LYS A 106 30.17 -1.18 -25.90
CA LYS A 106 29.70 -2.56 -25.67
C LYS A 106 30.30 -3.58 -26.65
N ASN A 107 30.60 -3.19 -27.89
CA ASN A 107 31.18 -4.07 -28.93
C ASN A 107 32.72 -4.16 -28.88
N LYS A 108 33.37 -3.63 -27.85
CA LYS A 108 34.83 -3.59 -27.71
C LYS A 108 35.31 -4.61 -26.69
#